data_AF-A0A933PJC6-F1
#
_entry.id   AF-A0A933PJC6-F1
#
_cell.length_a   1.000
_cell.length_b   1.000
_cell.length_c   1.000
_cell.angle_alpha   90.00
_cell.angle_beta   90.00
_cell.angle_gamma   90.00
#
_symmetry.space_group_name_H-M   'P 1'
#
loop_
_entity.id
_entity.type
_entity.pdbx_description
1 polymer ?
#
loop_
_entity_poly.entity_id
_entity_poly.type
_entity_poly.pdbx_seq_one_letter_code
_entity_poly.pdbx_strand_id
1 'polypeptide(L)'
;MSSGHVDAHVHLWDPGRFTYPWLTGVAGLDRPFLAPDLLAATRSAGAPPAGVVVVEADRLPRQARAEAEWVLAASTPELPVLGVVAHVPFGAAAGAAGAPDDPADLPDPAGLAGLVGARRLLQDEPPGFLTRPDVVTAVAAIGARGLPFDVCVRSRQLPEVVELVRRLPDVEFVLDHLGKPRISPDAHGPWAEDLRRLAALPNVRCKLSGLATEADPDHRTAADLLPFLRHALDVFGPGRCLFGSDWPVLTLATTYEHWLHVVLEAVGDLDGAERDLVMRGTAVATYTRPLATTTAGRRCS
;
A
#
# COMPACT_ATOMS: atom_id res chain seq x y z
N MET A 1 14.39 13.47 -20.67
CA MET A 1 14.87 12.21 -20.08
C MET A 1 13.62 11.53 -19.54
N SER A 2 13.22 10.34 -19.99
CA SER A 2 12.04 9.70 -19.39
C SER A 2 12.39 9.39 -17.94
N SER A 3 11.85 10.16 -16.99
CA SER A 3 11.93 9.78 -15.59
C SER A 3 11.19 8.45 -15.44
N GLY A 4 11.88 7.44 -14.91
CA GLY A 4 11.25 6.14 -14.63
C GLY A 4 10.19 6.26 -13.54
N HIS A 5 9.34 5.26 -13.38
CA HIS A 5 8.34 5.20 -12.32
C HIS A 5 8.85 4.41 -11.09
N VAL A 6 8.20 4.60 -9.94
CA VAL A 6 8.35 3.76 -8.75
C VAL A 6 7.03 3.06 -8.51
N ASP A 7 7.08 1.74 -8.37
CA ASP A 7 5.90 0.95 -8.01
C ASP A 7 5.76 0.89 -6.48
N ALA A 8 4.86 1.70 -5.92
CA ALA A 8 4.71 1.83 -4.47
C ALA A 8 3.87 0.70 -3.84
N HIS A 9 3.44 -0.31 -4.62
CA HIS A 9 2.63 -1.40 -4.09
C HIS A 9 2.81 -2.67 -4.93
N VAL A 10 3.76 -3.51 -4.53
CA VAL A 10 3.88 -4.88 -5.03
C VAL A 10 3.92 -5.86 -3.87
N HIS A 11 3.62 -7.11 -4.17
CA HIS A 11 3.81 -8.24 -3.26
C HIS A 11 4.78 -9.23 -3.91
N LEU A 12 5.59 -9.88 -3.08
CA LEU A 12 6.36 -11.06 -3.45
C LEU A 12 5.97 -12.15 -2.46
N TRP A 13 5.76 -13.36 -2.93
CA TRP A 13 5.46 -14.49 -2.04
C TRP A 13 5.93 -15.82 -2.60
N ASP A 14 6.18 -16.76 -1.69
CA ASP A 14 6.53 -18.14 -2.00
C ASP A 14 5.79 -19.05 -1.00
N PRO A 15 4.69 -19.74 -1.41
CA PRO A 15 3.96 -20.66 -0.55
C PRO A 15 4.79 -21.86 -0.09
N GLY A 16 5.94 -22.12 -0.73
CA GLY A 16 6.93 -23.10 -0.27
C GLY A 16 7.79 -22.63 0.90
N ARG A 17 7.82 -21.31 1.18
CA ARG A 17 8.61 -20.70 2.28
C ARG A 17 7.74 -20.18 3.42
N PHE A 18 6.63 -19.55 3.10
CA PHE A 18 5.73 -18.94 4.07
C PHE A 18 4.29 -19.42 3.85
N THR A 19 3.46 -19.32 4.89
CA THR A 19 2.07 -19.77 4.83
C THR A 19 1.15 -18.57 4.69
N TYR A 20 0.42 -18.53 3.57
CA TYR A 20 -0.54 -17.49 3.21
C TYR A 20 -1.95 -18.08 3.20
N PRO A 21 -2.73 -17.97 4.30
CA PRO A 21 -4.05 -18.60 4.37
C PRO A 21 -4.99 -18.17 3.25
N TRP A 22 -4.93 -16.91 2.85
CA TRP A 22 -5.81 -16.33 1.83
C TRP A 22 -5.51 -16.82 0.40
N LEU A 23 -4.32 -17.37 0.13
CA LEU A 23 -3.98 -17.90 -1.20
C LEU A 23 -4.65 -19.24 -1.50
N THR A 24 -5.03 -20.00 -0.47
CA THR A 24 -5.54 -21.37 -0.64
C THR A 24 -6.79 -21.36 -1.51
N GLY A 25 -6.71 -21.99 -2.69
CA GLY A 25 -7.84 -22.08 -3.63
C GLY A 25 -8.06 -20.83 -4.51
N VAL A 26 -7.21 -19.81 -4.41
CA VAL A 26 -7.25 -18.65 -5.30
C VAL A 26 -6.52 -18.99 -6.61
N ALA A 27 -7.30 -19.36 -7.62
CA ALA A 27 -6.80 -19.75 -8.92
C ALA A 27 -5.85 -18.68 -9.50
N GLY A 28 -4.66 -19.11 -9.94
CA GLY A 28 -3.63 -18.25 -10.51
C GLY A 28 -2.68 -17.61 -9.50
N LEU A 29 -3.09 -17.44 -8.23
CA LEU A 29 -2.26 -16.82 -7.19
C LEU A 29 -1.60 -17.81 -6.23
N ASP A 30 -2.14 -19.01 -6.07
CA ASP A 30 -1.61 -20.08 -5.20
C ASP A 30 -0.34 -20.75 -5.79
N ARG A 31 0.70 -19.94 -6.00
CA ARG A 31 2.02 -20.32 -6.53
C ARG A 31 3.06 -19.26 -6.17
N PRO A 32 4.36 -19.52 -6.36
CA PRO A 32 5.40 -18.51 -6.15
C PRO A 32 5.28 -17.34 -7.15
N PHE A 33 5.48 -16.12 -6.63
CA PHE A 33 5.66 -14.89 -7.39
C PHE A 33 6.87 -14.15 -6.83
N LEU A 34 7.97 -14.22 -7.59
CA LEU A 34 9.30 -13.83 -7.15
C LEU A 34 9.79 -12.58 -7.88
N ALA A 35 10.88 -11.98 -7.39
CA ALA A 35 11.50 -10.82 -8.05
C ALA A 35 11.80 -11.02 -9.55
N PRO A 36 12.29 -12.19 -10.02
CA PRO A 36 12.44 -12.45 -11.46
C PRO A 36 11.11 -12.42 -12.23
N ASP A 37 10.01 -12.86 -11.63
CA ASP A 37 8.68 -12.84 -12.26
C ASP A 37 8.16 -11.39 -12.38
N LEU A 38 8.35 -10.58 -11.34
CA LEU A 38 8.01 -9.15 -11.37
C LEU A 38 8.86 -8.41 -12.41
N LEU A 39 10.16 -8.69 -12.46
CA LEU A 39 11.05 -8.11 -13.45
C LEU A 39 10.64 -8.49 -14.88
N ALA A 40 10.21 -9.72 -15.11
CA ALA A 40 9.68 -10.14 -16.40
C ALA A 40 8.38 -9.38 -16.74
N ALA A 41 7.45 -9.26 -15.80
CA ALA A 41 6.19 -8.54 -16.00
C ALA A 41 6.40 -7.05 -16.30
N THR A 42 7.35 -6.40 -15.63
CA THR A 42 7.67 -4.99 -15.82
C THR A 42 8.41 -4.72 -17.13
N ARG A 43 9.28 -5.64 -17.58
CA ARG A 43 9.96 -5.52 -18.89
C ARG A 43 9.00 -5.57 -20.06
N SER A 44 7.92 -6.35 -19.96
CA SER A 44 6.86 -6.35 -20.99
C SER A 44 6.18 -4.98 -21.12
N ALA A 45 6.21 -4.16 -20.07
CA ALA A 45 5.68 -2.79 -20.09
C ALA A 45 6.67 -1.74 -20.65
N GLY A 46 7.79 -2.17 -21.24
CA GLY A 46 8.78 -1.31 -21.90
C GLY A 46 10.05 -1.06 -21.07
N ALA A 47 9.91 -0.76 -19.78
CA ALA A 47 11.06 -0.60 -18.88
C ALA A 47 10.71 -1.00 -17.43
N PRO A 48 11.66 -1.61 -16.69
CA PRO A 48 11.46 -1.87 -15.27
C PRO A 48 11.33 -0.56 -14.47
N PRO A 49 10.60 -0.56 -13.34
CA PRO A 49 10.52 0.59 -12.46
C PRO A 49 11.91 0.94 -11.91
N ALA A 50 12.12 2.23 -11.62
CA ALA A 50 13.30 2.73 -10.93
C ALA A 50 13.43 2.18 -9.49
N GLY A 51 12.35 1.64 -8.95
CA GLY A 51 12.33 0.86 -7.72
C GLY A 51 10.91 0.43 -7.35
N VAL A 52 10.82 -0.50 -6.41
CA VAL A 52 9.54 -1.02 -5.91
C VAL A 52 9.48 -0.95 -4.38
N VAL A 53 8.29 -0.74 -3.85
CA VAL A 53 7.99 -0.92 -2.42
C VAL A 53 7.20 -2.21 -2.28
N VAL A 54 7.78 -3.17 -1.56
CA VAL A 54 7.11 -4.45 -1.29
C VAL A 54 6.23 -4.28 -0.07
N VAL A 55 4.97 -4.68 -0.17
CA VAL A 55 4.01 -4.62 0.93
C VAL A 55 3.76 -6.04 1.43
N GLU A 56 3.69 -6.21 2.75
CA GLU A 56 3.37 -7.50 3.40
C GLU A 56 2.17 -8.20 2.75
N ALA A 57 2.23 -9.51 2.56
CA ALA A 57 1.22 -10.26 1.80
C ALA A 57 0.33 -11.14 2.70
N ASP A 58 0.05 -10.74 3.95
CA ASP A 58 -0.87 -11.42 4.87
C ASP A 58 -0.56 -12.92 5.12
N ARG A 59 0.74 -13.24 5.26
CA ARG A 59 1.15 -14.55 5.82
C ARG A 59 0.94 -14.61 7.33
N LEU A 60 0.98 -15.83 7.85
CA LEU A 60 0.81 -16.12 9.28
C LEU A 60 1.67 -15.22 10.18
N PRO A 61 1.11 -14.52 11.20
CA PRO A 61 1.79 -13.46 11.96
C PRO A 61 3.21 -13.73 12.46
N ARG A 62 3.50 -14.97 12.90
CA ARG A 62 4.84 -15.39 13.35
C ARG A 62 5.95 -15.34 12.30
N GLN A 63 5.62 -15.28 11.01
CA GLN A 63 6.57 -15.28 9.89
C GLN A 63 6.98 -13.86 9.41
N ALA A 64 6.68 -12.81 10.19
CA ALA A 64 6.63 -11.42 9.67
C ALA A 64 7.97 -10.88 9.30
N ARG A 65 8.84 -11.00 10.28
CA ARG A 65 10.21 -10.57 10.18
C ARG A 65 10.92 -11.34 9.07
N ALA A 66 10.73 -12.66 9.02
CA ALA A 66 11.37 -13.52 8.03
C ALA A 66 10.90 -13.21 6.60
N GLU A 67 9.61 -12.93 6.39
CA GLU A 67 9.08 -12.48 5.10
C GLU A 67 9.69 -11.12 4.70
N ALA A 68 9.69 -10.15 5.62
CA ALA A 68 10.22 -8.82 5.36
C ALA A 68 11.73 -8.86 5.00
N GLU A 69 12.53 -9.61 5.75
CA GLU A 69 13.96 -9.84 5.45
C GLU A 69 14.15 -10.54 4.10
N TRP A 70 13.30 -11.52 3.78
CA TRP A 70 13.36 -12.24 2.51
C TRP A 70 13.04 -11.36 1.30
N VAL A 71 12.00 -10.52 1.36
CA VAL A 71 11.65 -9.64 0.23
C VAL A 71 12.67 -8.52 0.05
N LEU A 72 13.25 -8.00 1.12
CA LEU A 72 14.33 -7.02 1.05
C LEU A 72 15.58 -7.62 0.38
N ALA A 73 15.90 -8.88 0.70
CA ALA A 73 17.01 -9.60 0.07
C ALA A 73 16.78 -9.93 -1.42
N ALA A 74 15.56 -9.76 -1.94
CA ALA A 74 15.24 -9.97 -3.35
C ALA A 74 15.61 -8.78 -4.26
N SER A 75 16.10 -7.68 -3.68
CA SER A 75 16.55 -6.49 -4.40
C SER A 75 17.71 -6.79 -5.36
N THR A 76 17.61 -6.31 -6.60
CA THR A 76 18.70 -6.36 -7.59
C THR A 76 18.91 -4.99 -8.24
N PRO A 77 20.03 -4.75 -8.95
CA PRO A 77 20.22 -3.50 -9.70
C PRO A 77 19.12 -3.21 -10.73
N GLU A 78 18.52 -4.23 -11.33
CA GLU A 78 17.45 -4.13 -12.33
C GLU A 78 16.05 -4.01 -11.71
N LEU A 79 15.89 -4.41 -10.45
CA LEU A 79 14.65 -4.29 -9.69
C LEU A 79 14.96 -3.86 -8.24
N PRO A 80 15.29 -2.58 -8.02
CA PRO A 80 15.63 -2.10 -6.70
C PRO A 80 14.42 -2.17 -5.76
N VAL A 81 14.53 -2.89 -4.66
CA VAL A 81 13.55 -2.80 -3.56
C VAL A 81 13.92 -1.59 -2.71
N LEU A 82 13.07 -0.57 -2.75
CA LEU A 82 13.26 0.68 -1.98
C LEU A 82 12.96 0.50 -0.50
N GLY A 83 12.14 -0.49 -0.17
CA GLY A 83 11.83 -0.88 1.19
C GLY A 83 10.64 -1.82 1.26
N VAL A 84 10.33 -2.21 2.50
CA VAL A 84 9.17 -3.03 2.83
C VAL A 84 8.20 -2.28 3.75
N VAL A 85 6.91 -2.33 3.40
CA VAL A 85 5.81 -1.98 4.30
C VAL A 85 5.44 -3.26 5.05
N ALA A 86 5.80 -3.34 6.34
CA ALA A 86 5.70 -4.57 7.11
C ALA A 86 4.36 -4.69 7.86
N HIS A 87 3.95 -5.93 8.12
CA HIS A 87 2.77 -6.23 8.92
C HIS A 87 2.96 -5.82 10.38
N VAL A 88 1.94 -5.18 10.95
CA VAL A 88 1.89 -4.80 12.37
C VAL A 88 0.62 -5.34 13.02
N PRO A 89 0.73 -6.30 13.94
CA PRO A 89 -0.44 -6.78 14.65
C PRO A 89 -0.90 -5.75 15.69
N PHE A 90 -2.21 -5.52 15.76
CA PHE A 90 -2.88 -4.84 16.86
C PHE A 90 -4.36 -5.25 16.89
N GLY A 91 -5.03 -4.99 18.02
CA GLY A 91 -6.43 -5.40 18.25
C GLY A 91 -6.60 -6.91 18.49
N ALA A 92 -7.77 -7.47 18.15
CA ALA A 92 -8.07 -8.88 18.44
C ALA A 92 -7.20 -9.90 17.68
N ALA A 93 -6.60 -9.51 16.55
CA ALA A 93 -5.63 -10.35 15.83
C ALA A 93 -4.31 -10.53 16.60
N ALA A 94 -4.07 -9.73 17.64
CA ALA A 94 -2.91 -9.87 18.50
C ALA A 94 -3.05 -11.08 19.46
N GLY A 95 -4.28 -11.41 19.87
CA GLY A 95 -4.58 -12.53 20.77
C GLY A 95 -4.62 -13.93 20.13
N ALA A 96 -4.37 -14.07 18.82
CA ALA A 96 -4.26 -15.37 18.18
C ALA A 96 -2.86 -15.96 18.45
N ALA A 97 -2.76 -16.82 19.46
CA ALA A 97 -1.58 -17.58 19.92
C ALA A 97 -0.29 -17.36 19.09
N GLY A 98 0.50 -16.35 19.51
CA GLY A 98 1.85 -16.09 18.98
C GLY A 98 1.98 -14.91 18.02
N ALA A 99 0.94 -14.10 17.83
CA ALA A 99 1.12 -12.73 17.34
C ALA A 99 1.55 -11.83 18.51
N PRO A 100 2.54 -10.95 18.35
CA PRO A 100 2.86 -10.02 19.40
C PRO A 100 1.67 -9.07 19.68
N ASP A 101 1.35 -8.93 20.96
CA ASP A 101 0.21 -8.18 21.48
C ASP A 101 0.47 -6.65 21.57
N ASP A 102 1.71 -6.22 21.39
CA ASP A 102 2.17 -4.88 21.74
C ASP A 102 2.74 -4.12 20.51
N PRO A 103 2.34 -2.86 20.26
CA PRO A 103 3.09 -1.95 19.39
C PRO A 103 4.59 -1.86 19.69
N ALA A 104 5.06 -2.27 20.88
CA ALA A 104 6.47 -2.45 21.20
C ALA A 104 7.17 -3.51 20.31
N ASP A 105 6.44 -4.53 19.85
CA ASP A 105 6.93 -5.65 19.04
C ASP A 105 6.89 -5.38 17.53
N LEU A 106 6.46 -4.19 17.12
CA LEU A 106 6.81 -3.62 15.82
C LEU A 106 8.30 -3.91 15.56
N PRO A 107 8.68 -4.48 14.39
CA PRO A 107 10.08 -4.67 14.05
C PRO A 107 10.81 -3.36 14.35
N ASP A 108 11.84 -3.44 15.20
CA ASP A 108 12.66 -2.27 15.51
C ASP A 108 13.08 -1.68 14.16
N PRO A 109 12.68 -0.43 13.83
CA PRO A 109 13.05 0.18 12.57
C PRO A 109 14.58 0.25 12.42
N ALA A 110 15.34 0.31 13.52
CA ALA A 110 16.79 0.19 13.51
C ALA A 110 17.29 -1.27 13.29
N GLY A 111 16.46 -2.26 13.63
CA GLY A 111 16.75 -3.69 13.51
C GLY A 111 16.29 -4.35 12.21
N LEU A 112 15.52 -3.65 11.37
CA LEU A 112 15.15 -4.08 10.01
C LEU A 112 15.48 -2.97 9.01
N ALA A 113 16.74 -2.94 8.56
CA ALA A 113 17.19 -2.01 7.54
C ALA A 113 16.34 -2.19 6.26
N GLY A 114 15.60 -1.15 5.87
CA GLY A 114 14.65 -1.20 4.75
C GLY A 114 13.17 -1.25 5.16
N LEU A 115 12.84 -1.18 6.45
CA LEU A 115 11.48 -0.90 6.90
C LEU A 115 11.09 0.55 6.57
N VAL A 116 10.06 0.73 5.74
CA VAL A 116 9.65 2.05 5.22
C VAL A 116 8.20 2.42 5.51
N GLY A 117 7.41 1.48 6.02
CA GLY A 117 6.03 1.71 6.41
C GLY A 117 5.47 0.52 7.19
N ALA A 118 4.24 0.69 7.65
CA ALA A 118 3.52 -0.31 8.40
C ALA A 118 2.13 -0.53 7.80
N ARG A 119 1.67 -1.78 7.80
CA ARG A 119 0.32 -2.14 7.39
C ARG A 119 -0.29 -3.17 8.33
N ARG A 120 -1.61 -3.12 8.44
CA ARG A 120 -2.44 -4.25 8.84
C ARG A 120 -3.63 -4.27 7.91
N LEU A 121 -4.05 -5.44 7.42
CA LEU A 121 -5.30 -5.53 6.67
C LEU A 121 -6.48 -5.22 7.60
N LEU A 122 -7.28 -4.22 7.24
CA LEU A 122 -8.45 -3.76 8.01
C LEU A 122 -9.78 -4.01 7.27
N GLN A 123 -9.70 -4.43 6.01
CA GLN A 123 -10.83 -4.58 5.09
C GLN A 123 -11.93 -5.55 5.57
N ASP A 124 -11.58 -6.52 6.40
CA ASP A 124 -12.49 -7.57 6.89
C ASP A 124 -12.87 -7.38 8.37
N GLU A 125 -12.45 -6.26 8.99
CA GLU A 125 -12.82 -5.91 10.35
C GLU A 125 -14.29 -5.43 10.45
N PRO A 126 -14.94 -5.64 11.60
CA PRO A 126 -16.32 -5.21 11.81
C PRO A 126 -16.43 -3.69 11.91
N PRO A 127 -17.62 -3.11 11.68
CA PRO A 127 -17.87 -1.69 11.90
C PRO A 127 -17.46 -1.23 13.30
N GLY A 128 -16.91 -0.02 13.38
CA GLY A 128 -16.40 0.61 14.58
C GLY A 128 -14.96 0.23 14.94
N PHE A 129 -14.38 -0.79 14.29
CA PHE A 129 -13.04 -1.28 14.63
C PHE A 129 -11.97 -0.19 14.51
N LEU A 130 -11.97 0.60 13.42
CA LEU A 130 -10.92 1.60 13.16
C LEU A 130 -10.95 2.76 14.16
N THR A 131 -12.09 2.96 14.84
CA THR A 131 -12.29 4.04 15.82
C THR A 131 -12.00 3.61 17.26
N ARG A 132 -11.68 2.33 17.49
CA ARG A 132 -11.41 1.80 18.83
C ARG A 132 -10.16 2.44 19.45
N PRO A 133 -10.15 2.72 20.77
CA PRO A 133 -9.00 3.33 21.43
C PRO A 133 -7.67 2.57 21.29
N ASP A 134 -7.71 1.24 21.30
CA ASP A 134 -6.51 0.39 21.14
C ASP A 134 -5.92 0.49 19.73
N VAL A 135 -6.79 0.56 18.70
CA VAL A 135 -6.37 0.77 17.31
C VAL A 135 -5.75 2.15 17.12
N VAL A 136 -6.41 3.20 17.62
CA VAL A 136 -5.88 4.58 17.57
C VAL A 136 -4.52 4.66 18.26
N THR A 137 -4.37 4.01 19.41
CA THR A 137 -3.09 3.98 20.16
C THR A 137 -2.00 3.25 19.37
N ALA A 138 -2.31 2.11 18.75
CA ALA A 138 -1.34 1.36 17.95
C ALA A 138 -0.86 2.15 16.72
N VAL A 139 -1.78 2.80 16.00
CA VAL A 139 -1.45 3.63 14.83
C VAL A 139 -0.67 4.88 15.23
N ALA A 140 -0.98 5.48 16.38
CA ALA A 140 -0.18 6.58 16.93
C ALA A 140 1.28 6.14 17.22
N ALA A 141 1.46 4.94 17.78
CA ALA A 141 2.79 4.40 18.07
C ALA A 141 3.61 4.13 16.79
N ILE A 142 2.96 3.73 15.69
CA ILE A 142 3.58 3.61 14.36
C ILE A 142 4.11 4.98 13.91
N GLY A 143 3.25 6.00 13.91
CA GLY A 143 3.64 7.34 13.47
C GLY A 143 4.70 7.99 14.35
N ALA A 144 4.71 7.71 15.66
CA ALA A 144 5.77 8.16 16.58
C ALA A 144 7.16 7.61 16.23
N ARG A 145 7.23 6.49 15.48
CA ARG A 145 8.48 5.93 14.93
C ARG A 145 8.85 6.53 13.56
N GLY A 146 8.06 7.48 13.05
CA GLY A 146 8.25 8.11 11.74
C GLY A 146 7.86 7.22 10.56
N LEU A 147 7.04 6.18 10.79
CA LEU A 147 6.56 5.29 9.74
C LEU A 147 5.17 5.74 9.24
N PRO A 148 4.94 5.80 7.93
CA PRO A 148 3.59 5.91 7.40
C PRO A 148 2.79 4.63 7.69
N PHE A 149 1.48 4.80 7.88
CA PHE A 149 0.52 3.69 8.00
C PHE A 149 -0.27 3.51 6.71
N ASP A 150 -0.06 2.38 6.04
CA ASP A 150 -0.80 1.98 4.85
C ASP A 150 -2.19 1.45 5.26
N VAL A 151 -3.24 2.04 4.70
CA VAL A 151 -4.64 1.79 5.06
C VAL A 151 -5.31 0.98 3.95
N CYS A 152 -5.40 -0.34 4.15
CA CYS A 152 -6.16 -1.23 3.27
C CYS A 152 -7.53 -1.56 3.87
N VAL A 153 -8.58 -0.95 3.29
CA VAL A 153 -9.98 -1.03 3.73
C VAL A 153 -10.91 -1.21 2.54
N ARG A 154 -12.17 -1.57 2.82
CA ARG A 154 -13.27 -1.47 1.84
C ARG A 154 -13.85 -0.05 1.83
N SER A 155 -14.43 0.36 0.70
CA SER A 155 -15.02 1.70 0.54
C SER A 155 -16.04 2.06 1.63
N ARG A 156 -16.84 1.10 2.10
CA ARG A 156 -17.79 1.28 3.21
C ARG A 156 -17.15 1.73 4.55
N GLN A 157 -15.84 1.54 4.72
CA GLN A 157 -15.10 1.88 5.94
C GLN A 157 -14.41 3.25 5.86
N LEU A 158 -14.42 3.93 4.70
CA LEU A 158 -13.80 5.25 4.54
C LEU A 158 -14.28 6.30 5.55
N PRO A 159 -15.57 6.34 5.98
CA PRO A 159 -15.99 7.24 7.05
C PRO A 159 -15.22 7.02 8.37
N GLU A 160 -14.91 5.78 8.73
CA GLU A 160 -14.12 5.48 9.94
C GLU A 160 -12.64 5.83 9.75
N VAL A 161 -12.10 5.67 8.53
CA VAL A 161 -10.73 6.13 8.21
C VAL A 161 -10.62 7.64 8.40
N VAL A 162 -11.61 8.41 7.93
CA VAL A 162 -11.65 9.87 8.15
C VAL A 162 -11.60 10.22 9.64
N GLU A 163 -12.32 9.48 10.48
CA GLU A 163 -12.26 9.69 11.94
C GLU A 163 -10.91 9.32 12.55
N LEU A 164 -10.32 8.20 12.15
CA LEU A 164 -8.99 7.78 12.61
C LEU A 164 -7.93 8.82 12.27
N VAL A 165 -7.88 9.28 11.02
CA VAL A 165 -6.91 10.28 10.55
C VAL A 165 -7.08 11.60 11.30
N ARG A 166 -8.31 12.05 11.54
CA ARG A 166 -8.58 13.27 12.32
C ARG A 166 -8.06 13.21 13.75
N ARG A 167 -8.05 12.01 14.36
CA ARG A 167 -7.50 11.80 15.71
C ARG A 167 -5.98 11.75 15.73
N LEU A 168 -5.35 11.54 14.58
CA LEU A 168 -3.91 11.29 14.44
C LEU A 168 -3.29 12.21 13.37
N PRO A 169 -3.35 13.56 13.53
CA PRO A 169 -2.88 14.50 12.52
C PRO A 169 -1.38 14.44 12.25
N ASP A 170 -0.59 13.92 13.20
CA ASP A 170 0.86 13.79 13.09
C ASP A 170 1.33 12.48 12.42
N VAL A 171 0.39 11.57 12.11
CA VAL A 171 0.69 10.31 11.44
C VAL A 171 0.48 10.49 9.94
N GLU A 172 1.45 10.06 9.12
CA GLU A 172 1.25 9.96 7.67
C GLU A 172 0.45 8.70 7.33
N PHE A 173 -0.62 8.86 6.56
CA PHE A 173 -1.45 7.76 6.08
C PHE A 173 -1.31 7.61 4.58
N VAL A 174 -1.29 6.36 4.11
CA VAL A 174 -1.32 6.04 2.68
C VAL A 174 -2.50 5.13 2.41
N LEU A 175 -3.54 5.67 1.77
CA LEU A 175 -4.72 4.89 1.37
C LEU A 175 -4.34 3.93 0.24
N ASP A 176 -4.50 2.63 0.49
CA ASP A 176 -4.31 1.59 -0.53
C ASP A 176 -5.50 1.56 -1.49
N HIS A 177 -5.22 1.34 -2.79
CA HIS A 177 -6.19 1.04 -3.85
C HIS A 177 -7.39 2.01 -3.94
N LEU A 178 -7.14 3.31 -3.71
CA LEU A 178 -8.17 4.34 -3.62
C LEU A 178 -9.30 4.03 -2.61
N GLY A 179 -9.05 3.16 -1.62
CA GLY A 179 -10.09 2.73 -0.68
C GLY A 179 -11.11 1.76 -1.29
N LYS A 180 -10.73 1.03 -2.36
CA LYS A 180 -11.52 -0.05 -2.97
C LYS A 180 -12.95 0.37 -3.32
N PRO A 181 -13.13 1.36 -4.23
CA PRO A 181 -14.44 1.67 -4.77
C PRO A 181 -15.02 0.45 -5.48
N ARG A 182 -16.35 0.32 -5.45
CA ARG A 182 -17.04 -0.55 -6.40
C ARG A 182 -17.01 0.13 -7.77
N ILE A 183 -16.36 -0.49 -8.75
CA ILE A 183 -16.35 0.01 -10.12
C ILE A 183 -17.63 -0.45 -10.81
N SER A 184 -18.48 0.50 -11.20
CA SER A 184 -19.74 0.22 -11.90
C SER A 184 -20.16 1.40 -12.77
N PRO A 185 -20.97 1.17 -13.82
CA PRO A 185 -21.42 2.23 -14.75
C PRO A 185 -22.17 3.40 -14.08
N ASP A 186 -22.87 3.16 -12.96
CA ASP A 186 -23.71 4.16 -12.27
C ASP A 186 -22.90 5.11 -11.34
N ALA A 187 -21.62 5.34 -11.68
CA ALA A 187 -20.66 6.32 -11.17
C ALA A 187 -20.59 6.56 -9.64
N HIS A 188 -19.41 6.25 -9.09
CA HIS A 188 -18.80 6.72 -7.84
C HIS A 188 -19.52 6.49 -6.49
N GLY A 189 -20.84 6.39 -6.45
CA GLY A 189 -21.60 6.19 -5.21
C GLY A 189 -21.18 7.12 -4.06
N PRO A 190 -21.32 6.67 -2.79
CA PRO A 190 -20.82 7.40 -1.62
C PRO A 190 -19.28 7.54 -1.59
N TRP A 191 -18.56 6.67 -2.30
CA TRP A 191 -17.10 6.63 -2.28
C TRP A 191 -16.46 7.95 -2.71
N ALA A 192 -16.99 8.64 -3.73
CA ALA A 192 -16.36 9.88 -4.19
C ALA A 192 -16.39 10.99 -3.13
N GLU A 193 -17.48 11.08 -2.36
CA GLU A 193 -17.59 12.04 -1.26
C GLU A 193 -16.71 11.63 -0.09
N ASP A 194 -16.68 10.35 0.27
CA ASP A 194 -15.79 9.88 1.34
C ASP A 194 -14.31 10.05 0.98
N LEU A 195 -13.94 9.84 -0.28
CA LEU A 195 -12.59 10.10 -0.78
C LEU A 195 -12.24 11.60 -0.71
N ARG A 196 -13.18 12.49 -1.06
CA ARG A 196 -13.00 13.95 -0.93
C ARG A 196 -12.81 14.37 0.53
N ARG A 197 -13.62 13.82 1.44
CA ARG A 197 -13.50 14.06 2.89
C ARG A 197 -12.15 13.62 3.44
N LEU A 198 -11.64 12.49 2.94
CA LEU A 198 -10.33 11.98 3.32
C LEU A 198 -9.20 12.83 2.72
N ALA A 199 -9.33 13.24 1.45
CA ALA A 199 -8.36 14.09 0.76
C ALA A 199 -8.28 15.51 1.34
N ALA A 200 -9.32 15.98 2.04
CA ALA A 200 -9.27 17.23 2.81
C ALA A 200 -8.33 17.16 4.03
N LEU A 201 -7.87 15.97 4.43
CA LEU A 201 -6.89 15.78 5.49
C LEU A 201 -5.47 15.76 4.86
N PRO A 202 -4.59 16.71 5.23
CA PRO A 202 -3.33 16.93 4.52
C PRO A 202 -2.30 15.81 4.72
N ASN A 203 -2.44 15.03 5.80
CA ASN A 203 -1.57 13.91 6.15
C ASN A 203 -1.97 12.58 5.48
N VAL A 204 -2.82 12.61 4.45
CA VAL A 204 -3.25 11.43 3.70
C VAL A 204 -2.77 11.50 2.25
N ARG A 205 -2.15 10.40 1.80
CA ARG A 205 -1.79 10.12 0.42
C ARG A 205 -2.63 8.96 -0.12
N CYS A 206 -2.68 8.78 -1.42
CA CYS A 206 -3.49 7.76 -2.08
C CYS A 206 -2.66 7.01 -3.14
N LYS A 207 -2.63 5.68 -3.06
CA LYS A 207 -2.08 4.86 -4.14
C LYS A 207 -3.11 4.73 -5.26
N LEU A 208 -2.67 4.96 -6.49
CA LEU A 208 -3.37 4.65 -7.73
C LEU A 208 -3.02 3.19 -8.09
N SER A 209 -3.68 2.25 -7.43
CA SER A 209 -3.41 0.80 -7.52
C SER A 209 -4.68 -0.04 -7.38
N GLY A 210 -4.61 -1.34 -7.72
CA GLY A 210 -5.60 -2.36 -7.35
C GLY A 210 -7.04 -2.18 -7.83
N LEU A 211 -7.36 -1.20 -8.69
CA LEU A 211 -8.76 -0.98 -9.11
C LEU A 211 -9.28 -2.07 -10.04
N ALA A 212 -8.43 -2.64 -10.89
CA ALA A 212 -8.85 -3.63 -11.88
C ALA A 212 -9.47 -4.89 -11.23
N THR A 213 -9.02 -5.26 -10.03
CA THR A 213 -9.55 -6.40 -9.26
C THR A 213 -10.82 -6.07 -8.47
N GLU A 214 -11.10 -4.78 -8.23
CA GLU A 214 -12.36 -4.31 -7.63
C GLU A 214 -13.47 -4.09 -8.69
N ALA A 215 -13.13 -4.21 -9.98
CA ALA A 215 -14.07 -4.13 -11.08
C ALA A 215 -14.70 -5.47 -11.43
N ASP A 216 -16.01 -5.42 -11.69
CA ASP A 216 -16.75 -6.52 -12.31
C ASP A 216 -16.06 -6.94 -13.62
N PRO A 217 -15.98 -8.24 -13.96
CA PRO A 217 -15.25 -8.71 -15.14
C PRO A 217 -15.60 -7.99 -16.45
N ASP A 218 -16.86 -7.57 -16.61
CA ASP A 218 -17.36 -6.86 -17.78
C ASP A 218 -17.05 -5.34 -17.79
N HIS A 219 -16.47 -4.81 -16.71
CA HIS A 219 -16.22 -3.39 -16.47
C HIS A 219 -14.76 -3.08 -16.08
N ARG A 220 -13.81 -3.79 -16.70
CA ARG A 220 -12.36 -3.66 -16.44
C ARG A 220 -11.61 -2.84 -17.47
N THR A 221 -12.30 -2.14 -18.36
CA THR A 221 -11.63 -1.38 -19.42
C THR A 221 -10.99 -0.11 -18.86
N ALA A 222 -10.03 0.48 -19.60
CA ALA A 222 -9.48 1.78 -19.26
C ALA A 222 -10.59 2.83 -19.05
N ALA A 223 -11.62 2.83 -19.90
CA ALA A 223 -12.75 3.76 -19.81
C ALA A 223 -13.55 3.60 -18.50
N ASP A 224 -13.63 2.39 -17.94
CA ASP A 224 -14.31 2.14 -16.66
C ASP A 224 -13.46 2.61 -15.46
N LEU A 225 -12.14 2.49 -15.56
CA LEU A 225 -11.20 2.74 -14.45
C LEU A 225 -10.75 4.21 -14.37
N LEU A 226 -10.59 4.88 -15.51
CA LEU A 226 -10.12 6.26 -15.61
C LEU A 226 -10.93 7.27 -14.77
N PRO A 227 -12.27 7.21 -14.70
CA PRO A 227 -13.04 8.12 -13.86
C PRO A 227 -12.63 8.08 -12.39
N PHE A 228 -12.31 6.90 -11.85
CA PHE A 228 -11.91 6.74 -10.45
C PHE A 228 -10.49 7.25 -10.20
N LEU A 229 -9.56 6.98 -11.13
CA LEU A 229 -8.21 7.49 -11.08
C LEU A 229 -8.18 9.02 -11.16
N ARG A 230 -8.94 9.60 -12.11
CA ARG A 230 -9.06 11.05 -12.28
C ARG A 230 -9.71 11.71 -11.07
N HIS A 231 -10.78 11.13 -10.52
CA HIS A 231 -11.38 11.66 -9.28
C HIS A 231 -10.38 11.67 -8.12
N ALA A 232 -9.56 10.63 -7.95
CA ALA A 232 -8.52 10.63 -6.92
C ALA A 232 -7.46 11.72 -7.17
N LEU A 233 -6.99 11.87 -8.41
CA LEU A 233 -6.06 12.93 -8.81
C LEU A 233 -6.66 14.33 -8.54
N ASP A 234 -7.95 14.54 -8.84
CA ASP A 234 -8.63 15.81 -8.64
C ASP A 234 -8.74 16.20 -7.15
N VAL A 235 -9.07 15.24 -6.27
CA VAL A 235 -9.28 15.54 -4.84
C VAL A 235 -7.98 15.54 -4.03
N PHE A 236 -7.03 14.66 -4.34
CA PHE A 236 -5.75 14.60 -3.63
C PHE A 236 -4.71 15.55 -4.19
N GLY A 237 -4.72 15.77 -5.51
CA GLY A 237 -3.65 16.40 -6.26
C GLY A 237 -2.46 15.46 -6.52
N PRO A 238 -1.65 15.76 -7.56
CA PRO A 238 -0.57 14.87 -8.00
C PRO A 238 0.50 14.62 -6.92
N GLY A 239 0.78 15.60 -6.07
CA GLY A 239 1.76 15.48 -4.96
C GLY A 239 1.34 14.57 -3.81
N ARG A 240 0.12 14.02 -3.84
CA ARG A 240 -0.39 13.05 -2.85
C ARG A 240 -0.88 11.75 -3.48
N CYS A 241 -0.75 11.60 -4.80
CA CYS A 241 -1.02 10.35 -5.51
C CYS A 241 0.27 9.59 -5.81
N LEU A 242 0.25 8.26 -5.71
CA LEU A 242 1.39 7.38 -5.97
C LEU A 242 1.00 6.27 -6.93
N PHE A 243 1.79 5.99 -7.96
CA PHE A 243 1.61 4.77 -8.76
C PHE A 243 1.85 3.52 -7.90
N GLY A 244 1.00 2.51 -8.04
CA GLY A 244 1.25 1.16 -7.56
C GLY A 244 0.54 0.14 -8.44
N SER A 245 1.13 -1.02 -8.69
CA SER A 245 0.52 -2.03 -9.56
C SER A 245 -0.44 -2.95 -8.84
N ASP A 246 -0.22 -3.22 -7.55
CA ASP A 246 -0.83 -4.36 -6.84
C ASP A 246 -0.43 -5.72 -7.43
N TRP A 247 0.72 -5.78 -8.11
CA TRP A 247 1.24 -7.05 -8.64
C TRP A 247 1.64 -7.98 -7.48
N PRO A 248 1.34 -9.29 -7.53
CA PRO A 248 0.72 -10.02 -8.64
C PRO A 248 -0.79 -10.20 -8.48
N VAL A 249 -1.43 -9.64 -7.44
CA VAL A 249 -2.89 -9.67 -7.27
C VAL A 249 -3.60 -9.12 -8.50
N LEU A 250 -3.04 -8.05 -9.08
CA LEU A 250 -3.42 -7.46 -10.36
C LEU A 250 -3.66 -8.50 -11.49
N THR A 251 -2.89 -9.60 -11.49
CA THR A 251 -2.94 -10.61 -12.56
C THR A 251 -4.26 -11.40 -12.61
N LEU A 252 -5.10 -11.30 -11.58
CA LEU A 252 -6.48 -11.78 -11.60
C LEU A 252 -7.41 -11.00 -12.56
N ALA A 253 -7.01 -9.79 -12.94
CA ALA A 253 -7.85 -8.89 -13.72
C ALA A 253 -7.16 -8.34 -14.97
N THR A 254 -5.86 -8.08 -14.93
CA THR A 254 -5.13 -7.45 -16.04
C THR A 254 -3.63 -7.72 -15.98
N THR A 255 -2.86 -7.16 -16.91
CA THR A 255 -1.39 -7.27 -16.92
C THR A 255 -0.75 -6.01 -16.32
N TYR A 256 0.51 -6.15 -15.88
CA TYR A 256 1.30 -5.00 -15.42
C TYR A 256 1.37 -3.89 -16.47
N GLU A 257 1.66 -4.26 -17.72
CA GLU A 257 1.72 -3.35 -18.87
C GLU A 257 0.41 -2.61 -19.08
N HIS A 258 -0.72 -3.31 -19.10
CA HIS A 258 -2.01 -2.68 -19.31
C HIS A 258 -2.34 -1.72 -18.16
N TRP A 259 -2.11 -2.12 -16.91
CA TRP A 259 -2.33 -1.23 -15.76
C TRP A 259 -1.45 0.03 -15.81
N LEU A 260 -0.16 -0.13 -16.15
CA LEU A 260 0.73 1.01 -16.32
C LEU A 260 0.21 1.97 -17.39
N HIS A 261 -0.27 1.46 -18.54
CA HIS A 261 -0.87 2.29 -19.58
C HIS A 261 -2.13 3.03 -19.10
N VAL A 262 -3.01 2.37 -18.33
CA VAL A 262 -4.21 3.01 -17.76
C VAL A 262 -3.83 4.16 -16.83
N VAL A 263 -2.84 3.97 -15.95
CA VAL A 263 -2.40 5.06 -15.05
C VAL A 263 -1.70 6.17 -15.84
N LEU A 264 -0.88 5.83 -16.85
CA LEU A 264 -0.25 6.82 -17.74
C LEU A 264 -1.29 7.66 -18.50
N GLU A 265 -2.40 7.06 -18.91
CA GLU A 265 -3.53 7.78 -19.51
C GLU A 265 -4.23 8.68 -18.48
N ALA A 266 -4.41 8.22 -17.23
CA ALA A 266 -5.00 9.03 -16.16
C ALA A 266 -4.19 10.30 -15.86
N VAL A 267 -2.85 10.23 -15.95
CA VAL A 267 -1.93 11.36 -15.73
C VAL A 267 -1.51 12.07 -17.03
N GLY A 268 -2.17 11.75 -18.15
CA GLY A 268 -1.81 12.26 -19.48
C GLY A 268 -1.95 13.78 -19.62
N ASP A 269 -2.94 14.36 -18.92
CA ASP A 269 -3.24 15.79 -18.94
C ASP A 269 -2.40 16.61 -17.95
N LEU A 270 -1.68 15.94 -17.03
CA LEU A 270 -0.77 16.59 -16.09
C LEU A 270 0.51 17.04 -16.80
N ASP A 271 1.09 18.14 -16.30
CA ASP A 271 2.40 18.58 -16.79
C ASP A 271 3.51 17.58 -16.41
N GLY A 272 4.71 17.78 -16.97
CA GLY A 272 5.82 16.85 -16.75
C GLY A 272 6.26 16.73 -15.28
N ALA A 273 6.14 17.79 -14.48
CA ALA A 273 6.53 17.79 -13.08
C ALA A 273 5.46 17.14 -12.20
N GLU A 274 4.19 17.43 -12.44
CA GLU A 274 3.06 16.79 -11.78
C GLU A 274 2.99 15.29 -12.08
N ARG A 275 3.24 14.91 -13.33
CA ARG A 275 3.35 13.50 -13.71
C ARG A 275 4.49 12.81 -12.98
N ASP A 276 5.66 13.45 -12.87
CA ASP A 276 6.79 12.89 -12.13
C ASP A 276 6.47 12.70 -10.64
N LEU A 277 5.70 13.60 -10.02
CA LEU A 277 5.21 13.43 -8.65
C LEU A 277 4.40 12.12 -8.53
N VAL A 278 3.39 11.92 -9.38
CA VAL A 278 2.53 10.73 -9.31
C VAL A 278 3.30 9.45 -9.60
N MET A 279 4.11 9.45 -10.66
CA MET A 279 4.78 8.25 -11.13
C MET A 279 6.01 7.88 -10.30
N ARG A 280 6.61 8.83 -9.57
CA ARG A 280 7.87 8.60 -8.84
C ARG A 280 8.00 9.41 -7.55
N GLY A 281 7.91 10.74 -7.65
CA GLY A 281 8.31 11.67 -6.59
C GLY A 281 7.58 11.46 -5.27
N THR A 282 6.27 11.24 -5.32
CA THR A 282 5.44 11.03 -4.13
C THR A 282 5.82 9.73 -3.41
N ALA A 283 6.12 8.65 -4.14
CA ALA A 283 6.55 7.38 -3.54
C ALA A 283 7.91 7.49 -2.86
N VAL A 284 8.88 8.13 -3.51
CA VAL A 284 10.20 8.41 -2.91
C VAL A 284 10.03 9.27 -1.65
N ALA A 285 9.27 10.36 -1.73
CA ALA A 285 9.04 11.25 -0.59
C ALA A 285 8.33 10.57 0.59
N THR A 286 7.53 9.53 0.33
CA THR A 286 6.76 8.81 1.36
C THR A 286 7.62 7.72 2.03
N TYR A 287 8.30 6.91 1.22
CA TYR A 287 8.91 5.65 1.70
C TYR A 287 10.43 5.69 1.81
N THR A 288 11.12 6.77 1.40
CA THR A 288 12.59 6.86 1.60
C THR A 288 12.98 7.93 2.62
N ARG A 289 12.05 8.32 3.50
CA ARG A 289 12.34 9.26 4.59
C ARG A 289 13.25 8.57 5.62
N PRO A 290 14.27 9.28 6.15
CA PRO A 290 15.02 8.77 7.30
C PRO A 290 14.06 8.51 8.46
N LEU A 291 14.19 7.33 9.07
CA LEU A 291 13.45 6.99 10.29
C LEU A 291 13.84 7.94 11.42
N ALA A 292 12.87 8.33 12.24
CA ALA A 292 13.15 9.15 13.42
C ALA A 292 14.10 8.38 14.34
N THR A 293 15.26 8.96 14.66
CA THR A 293 16.17 8.36 15.64
C THR A 293 15.55 8.49 17.01
N THR A 294 15.00 7.39 17.54
CA THR A 294 14.60 7.30 18.93
C THR A 294 15.86 7.48 19.77
N THR A 295 16.08 8.69 20.29
CA THR A 295 17.18 8.93 21.23
C THR A 295 16.78 8.17 22.48
N ALA A 296 17.29 6.94 22.63
CA ALA A 296 17.17 6.18 23.86
C ALA A 296 17.81 7.04 24.95
N GLY A 297 16.96 7.72 25.72
CA GLY A 297 17.37 8.48 26.88
C GLY A 297 18.08 7.52 27.81
N ARG A 298 19.42 7.59 27.85
CA ARG A 298 20.20 7.07 28.95
C ARG A 298 19.68 7.78 30.19
N ARG A 299 18.82 7.10 30.96
CA ARG A 299 18.58 7.48 32.34
C ARG A 299 19.87 7.17 33.09
N CYS A 300 20.74 8.18 33.18
CA CYS A 300 21.71 8.26 34.24
C CYS A 300 20.96 8.74 35.49
N SER A 301 20.64 7.81 36.38
CA SER A 301 20.60 7.98 37.84
C SER A 301 20.35 6.62 38.47
#